data_AF-J9VG86-F1
#
_entry.id   AF-J9VG86-F1
#
_cell.length_a   1.000
_cell.length_b   1.000
_cell.length_c   1.000
_cell.angle_alpha   90.00
_cell.angle_beta   90.00
_cell.angle_gamma   90.00
#
_symmetry.space_group_name_H-M   'P 1'
#
loop_
_entity.id
_entity.type
_entity.pdbx_description
1 polymer ?
#
loop_
_entity_poly.entity_id
_entity_poly.type
_entity_poly.pdbx_seq_one_letter_code
_entity_poly.pdbx_strand_id
1 'polypeptide(L)'
;MSTLATNVILHPKVNQSLAILATTVGRDKVTRLLQYLARLVSWYLLSRGRIESASRFEGLKTGLANGRKVMRLFRPAEFLQSAVNLAQRPVTSLKGPGQIAHLAQIGRQIGYAGFHTADMIVWLAQVRFLKFDKVTTQRYVRLMYKFWFAGIVCSLVSSSASLVRLRADSRRFALSSQVAKEEEREGKSSEEAARQMAERRERGRALLAQRQSILSQLISDSLDVWIPATGLGYSNLNEGTLGAFGVITSYMGLQTQWMKHSAAGVKKSV
;
A
#
# COMPACT_ATOMS: atom_id res chain seq x y z
N MET A 1 -7.37 42.44 -12.76
CA MET A 1 -8.45 41.43 -12.75
C MET A 1 -7.86 40.05 -12.46
N SER A 2 -7.58 39.74 -11.18
CA SER A 2 -7.01 38.45 -10.76
C SER A 2 -7.55 38.10 -9.36
N THR A 3 -8.85 37.84 -9.28
CA THR A 3 -9.59 38.10 -8.03
C THR A 3 -10.23 36.88 -7.36
N LEU A 4 -10.25 35.70 -7.98
CA LEU A 4 -10.67 34.47 -7.29
C LEU A 4 -10.08 33.23 -7.96
N ALA A 5 -10.13 33.21 -9.30
CA ALA A 5 -9.59 32.12 -10.11
C ALA A 5 -8.11 31.86 -9.81
N THR A 6 -7.28 32.92 -9.76
CA THR A 6 -5.85 32.81 -9.41
C THR A 6 -5.63 32.21 -8.03
N ASN A 7 -6.41 32.62 -7.02
CA ASN A 7 -6.30 32.12 -5.65
C ASN A 7 -6.73 30.65 -5.54
N VAL A 8 -7.73 30.22 -6.31
CA VAL A 8 -8.16 28.81 -6.36
C VAL A 8 -7.15 27.94 -7.11
N ILE A 9 -6.72 28.38 -8.31
CA ILE A 9 -5.81 27.61 -9.18
C ILE A 9 -4.43 27.45 -8.54
N LEU A 10 -3.90 28.52 -7.94
CA LEU A 10 -2.57 28.51 -7.32
C LEU A 10 -2.60 28.15 -5.83
N HIS A 11 -3.75 27.68 -5.32
CA HIS A 11 -3.85 27.29 -3.92
C HIS A 11 -2.83 26.17 -3.61
N PRO A 12 -2.09 26.22 -2.49
CA PRO A 12 -1.05 25.24 -2.17
C PRO A 12 -1.54 23.77 -2.20
N LYS A 13 -2.81 23.54 -1.82
CA LYS A 13 -3.43 22.21 -1.88
C LYS A 13 -3.70 21.74 -3.31
N VAL A 14 -4.02 22.64 -4.23
CA VAL A 14 -4.16 22.32 -5.66
C VAL A 14 -2.79 21.95 -6.23
N ASN A 15 -1.76 22.75 -5.97
CA ASN A 15 -0.38 22.44 -6.38
C ASN A 15 0.09 21.08 -5.84
N GLN A 16 -0.22 20.77 -4.58
CA GLN A 16 0.10 19.46 -4.01
C GLN A 16 -0.67 18.32 -4.69
N SER A 17 -1.94 18.53 -4.99
CA SER A 17 -2.76 17.55 -5.73
C SER A 17 -2.19 17.29 -7.12
N LEU A 18 -1.81 18.35 -7.83
CA LEU A 18 -1.14 18.27 -9.13
C LEU A 18 0.20 17.53 -9.04
N ALA A 19 1.00 17.77 -8.00
CA ALA A 19 2.27 17.07 -7.79
C ALA A 19 2.08 15.55 -7.59
N ILE A 20 1.01 15.14 -6.89
CA ILE A 20 0.65 13.71 -6.76
C ILE A 20 0.22 13.16 -8.11
N LEU A 21 -0.68 13.86 -8.81
CA LEU A 21 -1.19 13.48 -10.13
C LEU A 21 -0.11 13.53 -11.23
N ALA A 22 1.02 14.18 -11.01
CA ALA A 22 2.17 14.15 -11.92
C ALA A 22 2.91 12.81 -11.87
N THR A 23 2.70 11.99 -10.84
CA THR A 23 3.34 10.67 -10.71
C THR A 23 2.42 9.54 -11.18
N THR A 24 2.99 8.51 -11.80
CA THR A 24 2.24 7.29 -12.18
C THR A 24 1.61 6.61 -10.96
N VAL A 25 2.31 6.61 -9.82
CA VAL A 25 1.82 6.04 -8.56
C VAL A 25 0.60 6.83 -8.05
N GLY A 26 0.66 8.16 -8.06
CA GLY A 26 -0.45 9.02 -7.64
C GLY A 26 -1.67 8.84 -8.54
N ARG A 27 -1.49 8.84 -9.87
CA ARG A 27 -2.58 8.54 -10.81
C ARG A 27 -3.17 7.16 -10.58
N ASP A 28 -2.36 6.12 -10.37
CA ASP A 28 -2.84 4.76 -10.08
C ASP A 28 -3.68 4.71 -8.80
N LYS A 29 -3.27 5.41 -7.73
CA LYS A 29 -4.01 5.44 -6.46
C LYS A 29 -5.33 6.19 -6.54
N VAL A 30 -5.36 7.36 -7.21
CA VAL A 30 -6.60 8.10 -7.45
C VAL A 30 -7.55 7.29 -8.33
N THR A 31 -7.03 6.70 -9.41
CA THR A 31 -7.82 5.83 -10.31
C THR A 31 -8.36 4.61 -9.57
N ARG A 32 -7.57 4.01 -8.64
CA ARG A 32 -8.04 2.91 -7.77
C ARG A 32 -9.21 3.37 -6.91
N LEU A 33 -9.10 4.53 -6.25
CA LEU A 33 -10.18 5.06 -5.40
C LEU A 33 -11.47 5.25 -6.20
N LEU A 34 -11.39 5.91 -7.36
CA LEU A 34 -12.55 6.11 -8.24
C LEU A 34 -13.14 4.80 -8.75
N GLN A 35 -12.30 3.82 -9.07
CA GLN A 35 -12.75 2.49 -9.48
C GLN A 35 -13.57 1.80 -8.39
N TYR A 36 -13.09 1.77 -7.14
CA TYR A 36 -13.82 1.09 -6.06
C TYR A 36 -15.03 1.87 -5.58
N LEU A 37 -15.02 3.21 -5.67
CA LEU A 37 -16.23 4.02 -5.51
C LEU A 37 -17.27 3.65 -6.57
N ALA A 38 -16.87 3.54 -7.83
CA ALA A 38 -17.76 3.12 -8.91
C ALA A 38 -18.31 1.70 -8.68
N ARG A 39 -17.49 0.77 -8.16
CA ARG A 39 -17.93 -0.56 -7.75
C ARG A 39 -19.01 -0.52 -6.67
N LEU A 40 -18.77 0.24 -5.60
CA LEU A 40 -19.71 0.39 -4.48
C LEU A 40 -21.03 1.04 -4.92
N VAL A 41 -20.95 2.11 -5.71
CA VAL A 41 -22.12 2.83 -6.23
C VAL A 41 -22.92 1.96 -7.20
N SER A 42 -22.25 1.21 -8.09
CA SER A 42 -22.91 0.26 -9.00
C SER A 42 -23.73 -0.77 -8.22
N TRP A 43 -23.13 -1.38 -7.20
CA TRP A 43 -23.84 -2.33 -6.33
C TRP A 43 -25.03 -1.71 -5.60
N TYR A 44 -24.86 -0.50 -5.04
CA TYR A 44 -25.94 0.22 -4.35
C TYR A 44 -27.11 0.57 -5.28
N LEU A 45 -26.83 1.00 -6.51
CA LEU A 45 -27.88 1.33 -7.48
C LEU A 45 -28.61 0.06 -7.95
N LEU A 46 -27.88 -1.03 -8.15
CA LEU A 46 -28.44 -2.30 -8.56
C LEU A 46 -29.38 -2.88 -7.48
N SER A 47 -29.01 -2.79 -6.21
CA SER A 47 -29.86 -3.24 -5.10
C SER A 47 -31.15 -2.42 -4.92
N ARG A 48 -31.22 -1.24 -5.56
CA ARG A 48 -32.42 -0.39 -5.64
C ARG A 48 -33.17 -0.52 -6.97
N GLY A 49 -32.83 -1.49 -7.81
CA GLY A 49 -33.47 -1.71 -9.11
C GLY A 49 -33.11 -0.68 -10.19
N ARG A 50 -32.11 0.19 -9.96
CA ARG A 50 -31.68 1.23 -10.91
C ARG A 50 -30.65 0.69 -11.90
N ILE A 51 -31.08 -0.26 -12.73
CA ILE A 51 -30.21 -1.08 -13.60
C ILE A 51 -29.35 -0.23 -14.55
N GLU A 52 -29.95 0.73 -15.26
CA GLU A 52 -29.23 1.57 -16.23
C GLU A 52 -28.14 2.42 -15.56
N SER A 53 -28.46 3.06 -14.43
CA SER A 53 -27.49 3.83 -13.66
C SER A 53 -26.37 2.93 -13.11
N ALA A 54 -26.71 1.74 -12.61
CA ALA A 54 -25.72 0.78 -12.13
C ALA A 54 -24.75 0.34 -13.24
N SER A 55 -25.26 0.14 -14.47
CA SER A 55 -24.47 -0.22 -15.65
C SER A 55 -23.44 0.86 -16.01
N ARG A 56 -23.81 2.15 -15.92
CA ARG A 56 -22.87 3.27 -16.15
C ARG A 56 -21.68 3.23 -15.19
N PHE A 57 -21.93 2.98 -13.90
CA PHE A 57 -20.87 2.85 -12.89
C PHE A 57 -20.06 1.56 -13.04
N GLU A 58 -20.66 0.48 -13.52
CA GLU A 58 -19.94 -0.76 -13.86
C GLU A 58 -18.99 -0.56 -15.05
N GLY A 59 -19.43 0.19 -16.06
CA GLY A 59 -18.59 0.63 -17.18
C GLY A 59 -17.41 1.49 -16.70
N LEU A 60 -17.67 2.46 -15.83
CA LEU A 60 -16.64 3.31 -15.22
C LEU A 60 -15.63 2.47 -14.42
N LYS A 61 -16.10 1.55 -13.57
CA LYS A 61 -15.25 0.61 -12.81
C LYS A 61 -14.32 -0.15 -13.75
N THR A 62 -14.89 -0.73 -14.81
CA THR A 62 -14.14 -1.56 -15.77
C THR A 62 -13.11 -0.74 -16.55
N GLY A 63 -13.50 0.44 -17.04
CA GLY A 63 -12.60 1.36 -17.74
C GLY A 63 -11.41 1.78 -16.88
N LEU A 64 -11.66 2.21 -15.63
CA LEU A 64 -10.61 2.60 -14.69
C LEU A 64 -9.71 1.41 -14.32
N ALA A 65 -10.28 0.20 -14.15
CA ALA A 65 -9.49 -1.01 -13.89
C ALA A 65 -8.51 -1.30 -15.02
N ASN A 66 -8.96 -1.21 -16.27
CA ASN A 66 -8.11 -1.43 -17.44
C ASN A 66 -7.04 -0.34 -17.56
N GLY A 67 -7.38 0.93 -17.32
CA GLY A 67 -6.40 2.03 -17.30
C GLY A 67 -5.28 1.82 -16.28
N ARG A 68 -5.60 1.26 -15.09
CA ARG A 68 -4.60 0.94 -14.07
C ARG A 68 -3.63 -0.16 -14.47
N LYS A 69 -4.06 -1.13 -15.30
CA LYS A 69 -3.16 -2.17 -15.80
C LYS A 69 -2.04 -1.57 -16.65
N VAL A 70 -2.37 -0.58 -17.48
CA VAL A 70 -1.39 0.15 -18.29
C VAL A 70 -0.37 0.88 -17.41
N MET A 71 -0.83 1.56 -16.35
CA MET A 71 0.06 2.23 -15.39
C MET A 71 0.95 1.27 -14.56
N ARG A 72 0.75 -0.05 -14.68
CA ARG A 72 1.48 -1.09 -13.96
C ARG A 72 2.34 -1.98 -14.85
N LEU A 73 2.37 -1.72 -16.15
CA LEU A 73 3.30 -2.40 -17.04
C LEU A 73 4.73 -2.24 -16.48
N PHE A 74 5.51 -3.32 -16.53
CA PHE A 74 6.88 -3.40 -16.01
C PHE A 74 7.06 -3.27 -14.49
N ARG A 75 5.97 -3.05 -13.73
CA ARG A 75 6.02 -3.08 -12.27
C ARG A 75 6.56 -4.38 -11.66
N PRO A 76 6.45 -5.57 -12.28
CA PRO A 76 7.13 -6.77 -11.78
C PRO A 76 8.63 -6.58 -11.52
N ALA A 77 9.32 -5.75 -12.34
CA ALA A 77 10.74 -5.51 -12.18
C ALA A 77 11.07 -4.81 -10.84
N GLU A 78 10.26 -3.85 -10.41
CA GLU A 78 10.41 -3.19 -9.10
C GLU A 78 10.29 -4.19 -7.94
N PHE A 79 9.35 -5.13 -8.07
CA PHE A 79 9.11 -6.16 -7.07
C PHE A 79 10.24 -7.20 -7.04
N LEU A 80 10.74 -7.62 -8.20
CA LEU A 80 11.89 -8.52 -8.29
C LEU A 80 13.16 -7.88 -7.75
N GLN A 81 13.44 -6.63 -8.10
CA GLN A 81 14.57 -5.88 -7.53
C GLN A 81 14.46 -5.78 -6.01
N SER A 82 13.27 -5.47 -5.49
CA SER A 82 13.02 -5.43 -4.06
C SER A 82 13.22 -6.80 -3.38
N ALA A 83 12.82 -7.90 -4.05
CA ALA A 83 13.03 -9.25 -3.54
C ALA A 83 14.53 -9.60 -3.48
N VAL A 84 15.29 -9.29 -4.54
CA VAL A 84 16.74 -9.54 -4.60
C VAL A 84 17.48 -8.71 -3.54
N ASN A 85 17.16 -7.43 -3.40
CA ASN A 85 17.78 -6.57 -2.38
C ASN A 85 17.51 -7.07 -0.95
N LEU A 86 16.34 -7.66 -0.70
CA LEU A 86 16.06 -8.30 0.58
C LEU A 86 16.84 -9.59 0.76
N ALA A 87 16.89 -10.44 -0.28
CA ALA A 87 17.56 -11.74 -0.27
C ALA A 87 19.09 -11.64 -0.12
N GLN A 88 19.69 -10.48 -0.40
CA GLN A 88 21.12 -10.23 -0.13
C GLN A 88 21.47 -10.28 1.36
N ARG A 89 20.48 -10.13 2.27
CA ARG A 89 20.71 -10.24 3.71
C ARG A 89 20.66 -11.71 4.12
N PRO A 90 21.73 -12.28 4.71
CA PRO A 90 21.78 -13.70 5.01
C PRO A 90 20.73 -14.08 6.06
N VAL A 91 19.97 -15.14 5.78
CA VAL A 91 19.03 -15.74 6.72
C VAL A 91 19.83 -16.69 7.61
N THR A 92 20.22 -16.20 8.78
CA THR A 92 21.11 -16.93 9.70
C THR A 92 20.35 -17.89 10.63
N SER A 93 19.03 -17.73 10.77
CA SER A 93 18.20 -18.58 11.63
C SER A 93 16.73 -18.46 11.24
N LEU A 94 15.96 -19.55 11.33
CA LEU A 94 14.50 -19.53 11.23
C LEU A 94 13.82 -19.28 12.60
N LYS A 95 14.61 -19.08 13.65
CA LYS A 95 14.11 -18.85 15.01
C LYS A 95 13.93 -17.35 15.24
N GLY A 96 12.69 -16.93 15.41
CA GLY A 96 12.33 -15.60 15.90
C GLY A 96 11.53 -14.73 14.92
N PRO A 97 10.73 -13.79 15.45
CA PRO A 97 9.79 -13.00 14.66
C PRO A 97 10.46 -12.12 13.60
N GLY A 98 11.71 -11.68 13.83
CA GLY A 98 12.44 -10.86 12.85
C GLY A 98 12.76 -11.60 11.54
N GLN A 99 13.11 -12.88 11.63
CA GLN A 99 13.48 -13.69 10.46
C GLN A 99 12.24 -14.18 9.70
N ILE A 100 11.18 -14.54 10.44
CA ILE A 100 9.86 -14.82 9.85
C ILE A 100 9.36 -13.59 9.07
N ALA A 101 9.47 -12.40 9.66
CA ALA A 101 9.10 -11.16 8.99
C ALA A 101 9.91 -10.95 7.70
N HIS A 102 11.22 -11.20 7.75
CA HIS A 102 12.11 -11.03 6.62
C HIS A 102 11.76 -11.97 5.45
N LEU A 103 11.62 -13.27 5.72
CA LEU A 103 11.27 -14.26 4.69
C LEU A 103 9.89 -14.02 4.09
N ALA A 104 8.91 -13.70 4.94
CA ALA A 104 7.56 -13.35 4.50
C ALA A 104 7.58 -12.06 3.66
N GLN A 105 8.46 -11.11 3.96
CA GLN A 105 8.64 -9.91 3.14
C GLN A 105 9.20 -10.25 1.75
N ILE A 106 10.16 -11.18 1.62
CA ILE A 106 10.64 -11.67 0.32
C ILE A 106 9.48 -12.34 -0.43
N GLY A 107 8.74 -13.23 0.23
CA GLY A 107 7.58 -13.92 -0.33
C GLY A 107 6.51 -12.97 -0.83
N ARG A 108 6.25 -11.87 -0.10
CA ARG A 108 5.35 -10.79 -0.53
C ARG A 108 5.81 -10.19 -1.86
N GLN A 109 7.10 -9.84 -2.00
CA GLN A 109 7.60 -9.22 -3.23
C GLN A 109 7.52 -10.17 -4.42
N ILE A 110 7.86 -11.45 -4.23
CA ILE A 110 7.72 -12.48 -5.28
C ILE A 110 6.25 -12.66 -5.67
N GLY A 111 5.34 -12.72 -4.69
CA GLY A 111 3.89 -12.80 -4.93
C GLY A 111 3.39 -11.60 -5.75
N TYR A 112 3.81 -10.38 -5.41
CA TYR A 112 3.44 -9.19 -6.18
C TYR A 112 4.08 -9.13 -7.57
N ALA A 113 5.31 -9.61 -7.74
CA ALA A 113 5.91 -9.76 -9.06
C ALA A 113 5.06 -10.71 -9.93
N GLY A 114 4.72 -11.90 -9.42
CA GLY A 114 3.88 -12.87 -10.13
C GLY A 114 2.49 -12.33 -10.44
N PHE A 115 1.87 -11.60 -9.51
CA PHE A 115 0.59 -10.94 -9.71
C PHE A 115 0.64 -9.96 -10.88
N HIS A 116 1.60 -9.03 -10.86
CA HIS A 116 1.71 -8.02 -11.90
C HIS A 116 2.11 -8.61 -13.25
N THR A 117 2.94 -9.67 -13.29
CA THR A 117 3.26 -10.37 -14.54
C THR A 117 2.01 -11.01 -15.14
N ALA A 118 1.21 -11.72 -14.34
CA ALA A 118 -0.04 -12.30 -14.81
C ALA A 118 -1.05 -11.21 -15.21
N ASP A 119 -1.13 -10.09 -14.50
CA ASP A 119 -1.98 -8.94 -14.85
C ASP A 119 -1.60 -8.33 -16.22
N MET A 120 -0.29 -8.24 -16.52
CA MET A 120 0.21 -7.82 -17.84
C MET A 120 -0.24 -8.79 -18.94
N ILE A 121 -0.11 -10.10 -18.73
CA ILE A 121 -0.55 -11.11 -19.70
C ILE A 121 -2.06 -11.03 -19.93
N VAL A 122 -2.85 -10.89 -18.86
CA VAL A 122 -4.30 -10.72 -18.95
C VAL A 122 -4.64 -9.45 -19.74
N TRP A 123 -3.95 -8.34 -19.51
CA TRP A 123 -4.16 -7.11 -20.27
C TRP A 123 -3.84 -7.27 -21.76
N LEU A 124 -2.71 -7.93 -22.10
CA LEU A 124 -2.34 -8.21 -23.49
C LEU A 124 -3.38 -9.09 -24.21
N ALA A 125 -3.99 -10.05 -23.50
CA ALA A 125 -5.10 -10.84 -24.02
C ALA A 125 -6.36 -9.97 -24.23
N GLN A 126 -6.68 -9.08 -23.29
CA GLN A 126 -7.83 -8.18 -23.39
C GLN A 126 -7.77 -7.23 -24.59
N VAL A 127 -6.58 -6.72 -24.93
CA VAL A 127 -6.37 -5.86 -26.12
C VAL A 127 -6.17 -6.66 -27.40
N ARG A 128 -6.35 -7.99 -27.36
CA ARG A 128 -6.22 -8.92 -28.50
C ARG A 128 -4.81 -8.99 -29.11
N PHE A 129 -3.79 -8.56 -28.37
CA PHE A 129 -2.39 -8.77 -28.75
C PHE A 129 -2.03 -10.25 -28.61
N LEU A 130 -2.35 -10.85 -27.46
CA LEU A 130 -2.31 -12.30 -27.27
C LEU A 130 -3.68 -12.88 -27.66
N LYS A 131 -3.73 -13.67 -28.74
CA LYS A 131 -4.96 -14.30 -29.23
C LYS A 131 -5.31 -15.56 -28.42
N PHE A 132 -5.48 -15.40 -27.11
CA PHE A 132 -5.90 -16.48 -26.23
C PHE A 132 -7.40 -16.72 -26.33
N ASP A 133 -7.79 -17.99 -26.21
CA ASP A 133 -9.18 -18.34 -26.00
C ASP A 133 -9.65 -17.94 -24.59
N LYS A 134 -10.97 -18.04 -24.35
CA LYS A 134 -11.56 -17.69 -23.05
C LYS A 134 -10.98 -18.55 -21.92
N VAL A 135 -10.73 -19.83 -22.16
CA VAL A 135 -10.22 -20.76 -21.15
C VAL A 135 -8.81 -20.36 -20.72
N THR A 136 -7.92 -20.09 -21.67
CA THR A 136 -6.54 -19.67 -21.38
C THR A 136 -6.51 -18.31 -20.68
N THR A 137 -7.32 -17.35 -21.13
CA THR A 137 -7.44 -16.04 -20.45
C THR A 137 -7.86 -16.22 -18.99
N GLN A 138 -8.85 -17.06 -18.71
CA GLN A 138 -9.30 -17.34 -17.34
C GLN A 138 -8.25 -18.07 -16.49
N ARG A 139 -7.39 -18.92 -17.10
CA ARG A 139 -6.25 -19.51 -16.39
C ARG A 139 -5.29 -18.44 -15.87
N TYR A 140 -4.96 -17.45 -16.69
CA TYR A 140 -4.11 -16.32 -16.27
C TYR A 140 -4.78 -15.40 -15.27
N VAL A 141 -6.10 -15.15 -15.38
CA VAL A 141 -6.87 -14.42 -14.36
C VAL A 141 -6.81 -15.15 -13.02
N ARG A 142 -7.00 -16.48 -12.99
CA ARG A 142 -6.86 -17.25 -11.74
C ARG A 142 -5.42 -17.23 -11.22
N LEU A 143 -4.42 -17.33 -12.08
CA LEU A 143 -3.01 -17.25 -11.68
C LEU A 143 -2.67 -15.89 -11.05
N MET A 144 -3.15 -14.80 -11.67
CA MET A 144 -3.07 -13.44 -11.14
C MET A 144 -3.64 -13.37 -9.72
N TYR A 145 -4.85 -13.90 -9.49
CA TYR A 145 -5.44 -13.92 -8.15
C TYR A 145 -4.67 -14.80 -7.16
N LYS A 146 -4.14 -15.97 -7.58
CA LYS A 146 -3.32 -16.84 -6.71
C LYS A 146 -2.07 -16.11 -6.22
N PHE A 147 -1.34 -15.47 -7.12
CA PHE A 147 -0.15 -14.70 -6.76
C PHE A 147 -0.48 -13.49 -5.88
N TRP A 148 -1.58 -12.79 -6.18
CA TRP A 148 -2.02 -11.67 -5.36
C TRP A 148 -2.38 -12.13 -3.94
N PHE A 149 -3.16 -13.20 -3.82
CA PHE A 149 -3.54 -13.81 -2.54
C PHE A 149 -2.30 -14.23 -1.74
N ALA A 150 -1.38 -14.99 -2.36
CA ALA A 150 -0.13 -15.41 -1.72
C ALA A 150 0.71 -14.21 -1.26
N GLY A 151 0.82 -13.17 -2.09
CA GLY A 151 1.54 -11.94 -1.76
C GLY A 151 0.95 -11.22 -0.53
N ILE A 152 -0.38 -11.12 -0.45
CA ILE A 152 -1.07 -10.53 0.71
C ILE A 152 -0.89 -11.39 1.96
N VAL A 153 -1.04 -12.71 1.87
CA VAL A 153 -0.84 -13.61 3.02
C VAL A 153 0.58 -13.48 3.57
N CYS A 154 1.59 -13.49 2.70
CA CYS A 154 2.98 -13.21 3.07
C CYS A 154 3.13 -11.82 3.71
N SER A 155 2.43 -10.80 3.21
CA SER A 155 2.44 -9.45 3.77
C SER A 155 1.85 -9.38 5.19
N LEU A 156 0.73 -10.08 5.43
CA LEU A 156 0.10 -10.20 6.74
C LEU A 156 1.02 -10.89 7.75
N VAL A 157 1.66 -12.00 7.35
CA VAL A 157 2.66 -12.69 8.17
C VAL A 157 3.84 -11.76 8.47
N SER A 158 4.38 -11.10 7.45
CA SER A 158 5.50 -10.16 7.57
C SER A 158 5.20 -9.04 8.56
N SER A 159 4.03 -8.41 8.42
CA SER A 159 3.64 -7.26 9.23
C SER A 159 3.28 -7.68 10.66
N SER A 160 2.67 -8.85 10.85
CA SER A 160 2.38 -9.40 12.18
C SER A 160 3.66 -9.74 12.94
N ALA A 161 4.60 -10.43 12.29
CA ALA A 161 5.88 -10.77 12.89
C ALA A 161 6.74 -9.51 13.15
N SER A 162 6.70 -8.53 12.24
CA SER A 162 7.33 -7.21 12.45
C SER A 162 6.75 -6.47 13.64
N LEU A 163 5.43 -6.56 13.88
CA LEU A 163 4.79 -5.94 15.03
C LEU A 163 5.22 -6.59 16.36
N VAL A 164 5.34 -7.92 16.38
CA VAL A 164 5.85 -8.66 17.56
C VAL A 164 7.29 -8.21 17.87
N ARG A 165 8.15 -8.17 16.85
CA ARG A 165 9.52 -7.65 16.99
C ARG A 165 9.54 -6.22 17.50
N LEU A 166 8.74 -5.34 16.89
CA LEU A 166 8.70 -3.92 17.26
C LEU A 166 8.26 -3.70 18.70
N ARG A 167 7.34 -4.53 19.22
CA ARG A 167 6.93 -4.47 20.64
C ARG A 167 8.10 -4.83 21.56
N ALA A 168 8.88 -5.85 21.23
CA ALA A 168 10.08 -6.21 21.99
C ALA A 168 11.13 -5.09 21.95
N ASP A 169 11.39 -4.53 20.76
CA ASP A 169 12.33 -3.42 20.57
C ASP A 169 11.87 -2.15 21.32
N SER A 170 10.57 -1.84 21.28
CA SER A 170 10.00 -0.69 22.00
C SER A 170 10.10 -0.85 23.52
N ARG A 171 9.91 -2.07 24.05
CA ARG A 171 10.07 -2.35 25.49
C ARG A 171 11.52 -2.20 25.93
N ARG A 172 12.46 -2.70 25.13
CA ARG A 172 13.91 -2.53 25.37
C ARG A 172 14.30 -1.05 25.33
N PHE A 173 13.78 -0.31 24.35
CA PHE A 173 14.00 1.13 24.25
C PHE A 173 13.46 1.89 25.48
N ALA A 174 12.24 1.57 25.93
CA ALA A 174 11.66 2.20 27.11
C ALA A 174 12.51 1.97 28.38
N LEU A 175 12.98 0.74 28.60
CA LEU A 175 13.88 0.41 29.72
C LEU A 175 15.21 1.17 29.61
N SER A 176 15.86 1.14 28.44
CA SER A 176 17.12 1.88 28.22
C SER A 176 16.97 3.38 28.39
N SER A 177 15.79 3.93 28.05
CA SER A 177 15.49 5.35 28.20
C SER A 177 15.23 5.75 29.65
N GLN A 178 14.79 4.82 30.50
CA GLN A 178 14.61 5.05 31.94
C GLN A 178 15.97 5.07 32.64
N VAL A 179 16.79 4.03 32.45
CA VAL A 179 18.14 3.94 33.01
C VAL A 179 18.97 5.17 32.62
N ALA A 180 18.94 5.55 31.35
CA ALA A 180 19.74 6.66 30.88
C ALA A 180 19.23 8.05 31.33
N LYS A 181 18.00 8.16 31.85
CA LYS A 181 17.49 9.36 32.51
C LYS A 181 17.93 9.43 33.98
N GLU A 182 18.08 8.27 34.63
CA GLU A 182 18.60 8.19 36.00
C GLU A 182 20.08 8.58 36.01
N GLU A 183 20.89 8.05 35.10
CA GLU A 183 22.31 8.43 34.94
C GLU A 183 22.52 9.91 34.58
N GLU A 184 21.57 10.55 33.88
CA GLU A 184 21.64 11.98 33.56
C GLU A 184 21.45 12.86 34.79
N ARG A 185 20.73 12.37 35.81
CA ARG A 185 20.55 13.09 37.09
C ARG A 185 21.82 13.08 37.95
N GLU A 186 22.76 12.17 37.68
CA GLU A 186 23.99 11.98 38.47
C GLU A 186 25.21 12.76 37.96
N GLY A 187 25.02 13.69 37.00
CA GLY A 187 26.02 14.74 36.69
C GLY A 187 26.72 14.63 35.34
N LYS A 188 25.96 14.65 34.23
CA LYS A 188 26.51 14.78 32.87
C LYS A 188 26.63 16.25 32.44
N SER A 189 27.60 16.56 31.57
CA SER A 189 27.73 17.88 30.93
C SER A 189 26.44 18.24 30.17
N SER A 190 26.02 19.51 30.27
CA SER A 190 24.76 20.03 29.69
C SER A 190 24.62 19.76 28.18
N GLU A 191 25.72 19.84 27.43
CA GLU A 191 25.71 19.65 25.97
C GLU A 191 25.56 18.18 25.57
N GLU A 192 26.21 17.25 26.29
CA GLU A 192 26.09 15.81 26.05
C GLU A 192 24.70 15.29 26.41
N ALA A 193 24.12 15.78 27.50
CA ALA A 193 22.75 15.47 27.89
C ALA A 193 21.73 15.93 26.83
N ALA A 194 21.92 17.13 26.27
CA ALA A 194 21.07 17.65 25.19
C ALA A 194 21.15 16.78 23.92
N ARG A 195 22.37 16.37 23.51
CA ARG A 195 22.57 15.48 22.35
C ARG A 195 21.92 14.12 22.54
N GLN A 196 22.10 13.48 23.70
CA GLN A 196 21.49 12.19 24.02
C GLN A 196 19.96 12.27 24.06
N MET A 197 19.40 13.34 24.62
CA MET A 197 17.95 13.56 24.63
C MET A 197 17.38 13.73 23.21
N ALA A 198 18.08 14.45 22.33
CA ALA A 198 17.69 14.59 20.93
C ALA A 198 17.68 13.24 20.19
N GLU A 199 18.73 12.44 20.36
CA GLU A 199 18.82 11.11 19.75
C GLU A 199 17.72 10.16 20.26
N ARG A 200 17.44 10.16 21.57
CA ARG A 200 16.33 9.37 22.14
C ARG A 200 14.99 9.80 21.57
N ARG A 201 14.76 11.11 21.42
CA ARG A 201 13.52 11.64 20.83
C ARG A 201 13.38 11.22 19.37
N GLU A 202 14.47 11.23 18.60
CA GLU A 202 14.49 10.77 17.22
C GLU A 202 14.19 9.26 17.12
N ARG A 203 14.87 8.44 17.91
CA ARG A 203 14.63 6.98 17.99
C ARG A 203 13.18 6.68 18.39
N GLY A 204 12.63 7.39 19.38
CA GLY A 204 11.23 7.25 19.79
C GLY A 204 10.24 7.62 18.67
N ARG A 205 10.50 8.70 17.93
CA ARG A 205 9.71 9.08 16.74
C ARG A 205 9.80 8.02 15.64
N ALA A 206 10.98 7.47 15.39
CA ALA A 206 11.18 6.42 14.40
C ALA A 206 10.40 5.15 14.73
N LEU A 207 10.39 4.72 16.00
CA LEU A 207 9.59 3.57 16.46
C LEU A 207 8.08 3.79 16.27
N LEU A 208 7.58 4.99 16.59
CA LEU A 208 6.18 5.35 16.38
C LEU A 208 5.81 5.35 14.89
N ALA A 209 6.65 5.94 14.04
CA ALA A 209 6.45 5.95 12.59
C ALA A 209 6.46 4.52 12.01
N GLN A 210 7.39 3.67 12.47
CA GLN A 210 7.45 2.26 12.08
C GLN A 210 6.18 1.51 12.51
N ARG A 211 5.69 1.75 13.73
CA ARG A 211 4.43 1.15 14.23
C ARG A 211 3.25 1.55 13.35
N GLN A 212 3.12 2.84 13.04
CA GLN A 212 2.04 3.35 12.20
C GLN A 212 2.09 2.76 10.80
N SER A 213 3.27 2.63 10.21
CA SER A 213 3.47 2.00 8.90
C SER A 213 3.02 0.53 8.90
N ILE A 214 3.46 -0.25 9.89
CA ILE A 214 3.09 -1.67 10.03
C ILE A 214 1.58 -1.83 10.23
N LEU A 215 0.96 -1.02 11.09
CA LEU A 215 -0.48 -1.10 11.34
C LEU A 215 -1.30 -0.70 10.11
N SER A 216 -0.89 0.34 9.39
CA SER A 216 -1.54 0.75 8.14
C SER A 216 -1.48 -0.37 7.09
N GLN A 217 -0.35 -1.06 7.00
CA GLN A 217 -0.18 -2.21 6.11
C GLN A 217 -1.05 -3.40 6.53
N LEU A 218 -1.10 -3.74 7.82
CA LEU A 218 -1.98 -4.81 8.33
C LEU A 218 -3.46 -4.54 8.04
N ILE A 219 -3.93 -3.32 8.29
CA ILE A 219 -5.31 -2.93 7.99
C ILE A 219 -5.56 -3.03 6.48
N SER A 220 -4.65 -2.49 5.67
CA SER A 220 -4.79 -2.52 4.21
C SER A 220 -4.88 -3.95 3.68
N ASP A 221 -3.99 -4.82 4.12
CA ASP A 221 -3.94 -6.21 3.68
C ASP A 221 -5.13 -7.03 4.19
N SER A 222 -5.60 -6.76 5.41
CA SER A 222 -6.77 -7.45 6.00
C SER A 222 -8.06 -7.13 5.24
N LEU A 223 -8.15 -5.97 4.61
CA LEU A 223 -9.26 -5.57 3.76
C LEU A 223 -9.07 -6.04 2.31
N ASP A 224 -7.86 -5.89 1.77
CA ASP A 224 -7.59 -6.23 0.37
C ASP A 224 -7.54 -7.74 0.12
N VAL A 225 -7.24 -8.58 1.11
CA VAL A 225 -7.14 -10.06 0.96
C VAL A 225 -8.40 -10.69 0.39
N TRP A 226 -9.56 -10.11 0.70
CA TRP A 226 -10.86 -10.63 0.29
C TRP A 226 -11.13 -10.48 -1.20
N ILE A 227 -10.43 -9.57 -1.88
CA ILE A 227 -10.58 -9.34 -3.32
C ILE A 227 -10.07 -10.56 -4.11
N PRO A 228 -8.80 -10.98 -3.98
CA PRO A 228 -8.34 -12.20 -4.63
C PRO A 228 -8.97 -13.47 -4.01
N ALA A 229 -9.31 -13.49 -2.72
CA ALA A 229 -10.00 -14.64 -2.12
C ALA A 229 -11.37 -14.89 -2.79
N THR A 230 -12.16 -13.83 -3.00
CA THR A 230 -13.44 -13.93 -3.73
C THR A 230 -13.20 -14.28 -5.21
N GLY A 231 -12.19 -13.69 -5.84
CA GLY A 231 -11.81 -14.03 -7.24
C GLY A 231 -11.36 -15.47 -7.44
N LEU A 232 -10.91 -16.16 -6.38
CA LEU A 232 -10.54 -17.57 -6.37
C LEU A 232 -11.69 -18.50 -5.96
N GLY A 233 -12.81 -17.95 -5.49
CA GLY A 233 -13.93 -18.72 -4.95
C GLY A 233 -13.73 -19.20 -3.51
N TYR A 234 -12.80 -18.62 -2.75
CA TYR A 234 -12.59 -18.93 -1.33
C TYR A 234 -13.58 -18.19 -0.41
N SER A 235 -14.24 -17.15 -0.91
CA SER A 235 -15.26 -16.37 -0.20
C SER A 235 -16.31 -15.83 -1.17
N ASN A 236 -17.49 -15.49 -0.65
CA ASN A 236 -18.63 -14.99 -1.44
C ASN A 236 -19.03 -13.56 -1.03
N LEU A 237 -18.06 -12.67 -0.80
CA LEU A 237 -18.37 -11.28 -0.45
C LEU A 237 -18.99 -10.56 -1.65
N ASN A 238 -20.03 -9.78 -1.38
CA ASN A 238 -20.72 -9.03 -2.43
C ASN A 238 -19.87 -7.85 -2.95
N GLU A 239 -20.25 -7.35 -4.13
CA GLU A 239 -19.57 -6.23 -4.80
C GLU A 239 -19.52 -4.95 -3.96
N GLY A 240 -20.52 -4.70 -3.12
CA GLY A 240 -20.57 -3.58 -2.20
C GLY A 240 -19.49 -3.65 -1.12
N THR A 241 -19.37 -4.79 -0.43
CA THR A 241 -18.33 -5.02 0.59
C THR A 241 -16.93 -4.90 -0.01
N LEU A 242 -16.69 -5.53 -1.16
CA LEU A 242 -15.40 -5.42 -1.84
C LEU A 242 -15.12 -4.00 -2.38
N GLY A 243 -16.17 -3.28 -2.77
CA GLY A 243 -16.14 -1.85 -3.10
C GLY A 243 -15.68 -1.03 -1.90
N ALA A 244 -16.34 -1.18 -0.75
CA ALA A 244 -16.02 -0.44 0.47
C ALA A 244 -14.58 -0.70 0.96
N PHE A 245 -14.15 -1.97 0.99
CA PHE A 245 -12.78 -2.32 1.34
C PHE A 245 -11.78 -1.63 0.41
N GLY A 246 -11.99 -1.72 -0.89
CA GLY A 246 -11.12 -1.06 -1.86
C GLY A 246 -11.14 0.47 -1.76
N VAL A 247 -12.26 1.10 -1.40
CA VAL A 247 -12.31 2.56 -1.13
C VAL A 247 -11.42 2.91 0.06
N ILE A 248 -11.57 2.20 1.18
CA ILE A 248 -10.80 2.44 2.41
C ILE A 248 -9.30 2.28 2.13
N THR A 249 -8.87 1.16 1.54
CA THR A 249 -7.44 0.91 1.28
C THR A 249 -6.86 1.87 0.25
N SER A 250 -7.65 2.31 -0.72
CA SER A 250 -7.21 3.32 -1.70
C SER A 250 -7.03 4.69 -1.08
N TYR A 251 -7.96 5.09 -0.20
CA TYR A 251 -7.87 6.35 0.52
C TYR A 251 -6.65 6.38 1.44
N MET A 252 -6.41 5.33 2.22
CA MET A 252 -5.19 5.19 3.03
C MET A 252 -3.91 5.27 2.18
N GLY A 253 -3.91 4.61 1.02
CA GLY A 253 -2.81 4.67 0.05
C GLY A 253 -2.57 6.08 -0.51
N LEU A 254 -3.64 6.84 -0.77
CA LEU A 254 -3.57 8.21 -1.25
C LEU A 254 -3.09 9.18 -0.16
N GLN A 255 -3.53 9.01 1.09
CA GLN A 255 -3.03 9.76 2.24
C GLN A 255 -1.51 9.58 2.40
N THR A 256 -1.00 8.37 2.18
CA THR A 256 0.44 8.11 2.21
C THR A 256 1.20 8.91 1.15
N GLN A 257 0.67 8.99 -0.08
CA GLN A 257 1.26 9.83 -1.14
C GLN A 257 1.13 11.32 -0.81
N TRP A 258 0.00 11.73 -0.23
CA TRP A 258 -0.22 13.09 0.19
C TRP A 258 0.85 13.56 1.18
N MET A 259 1.08 12.80 2.25
CA MET A 259 2.10 13.13 3.24
C MET A 259 3.52 13.16 2.65
N LYS A 260 3.83 12.24 1.72
CA LYS A 260 5.12 12.22 1.01
C LYS A 260 5.34 13.51 0.20
N HIS A 261 4.33 13.98 -0.51
CA HIS A 261 4.43 15.20 -1.32
C HIS A 261 4.31 16.49 -0.50
N SER A 262 3.65 16.49 0.67
CA SER A 262 3.72 17.61 1.63
C SER A 262 5.15 17.81 2.13
N ALA A 263 5.85 16.73 2.50
CA ALA A 263 7.21 16.80 3.03
C ALA A 263 8.23 17.27 1.99
N ALA A 264 8.02 16.97 0.70
CA ALA A 264 8.87 17.41 -0.39
C ALA A 264 8.71 18.92 -0.72
N GLY A 265 7.52 19.50 -0.49
CA GLY A 265 7.27 20.93 -0.65
C GLY A 265 7.94 21.79 0.41
N VAL A 266 7.98 21.31 1.67
CA VAL A 266 8.63 22.01 2.80
C VAL A 266 10.16 22.02 2.67
N LYS A 267 10.77 20.98 2.08
CA LYS A 267 12.23 20.94 1.84
C LYS A 267 12.73 21.92 0.77
N LYS A 268 11.85 22.45 -0.09
CA LYS A 268 12.21 23.44 -1.12
C LYS A 268 12.07 24.88 -0.66
N SER A 269 11.58 25.11 0.57
CA SER A 269 11.34 26.44 1.14
C SER A 269 12.24 26.76 2.34
N VAL A 270 13.39 26.10 2.45
CA VAL A 270 14.46 26.40 3.42
C VAL A 270 15.73 26.72 2.64
#